data_AF-A0A928PTX2-F1
#
_entry.id   AF-A0A928PTX2-F1
#
_cell.length_a   1.000
_cell.length_b   1.000
_cell.length_c   1.000
_cell.angle_alpha   90.00
_cell.angle_beta   90.00
_cell.angle_gamma   90.00
#
_symmetry.space_group_name_H-M   'P 1'
#
loop_
_entity.id
_entity.type
_entity.pdbx_description
1 polymer ?
#
loop_
_entity_poly.entity_id
_entity_poly.type
_entity_poly.pdbx_seq_one_letter_code
_entity_poly.pdbx_strand_id
1 'polypeptide(L)'
;MAKKLDAERIEQARQKNEKNTFREEEKKRIRDTIAKNRNGERKVTIIMPEKKLYAYENSPQIRVAAYCRVSTAEEAQVGSFEMQIQHFKSVIESNPNYSLVKIYTDEGISGTSLNKRIGFQEMIEDAKAGKIDLILTKSISRFGRNIVDILSTLRVLDNLNPPVAVNFESEGINTSDSGNKLIISILSALAELESQQKSIAIKEGIRYRMQEGLYKFTVKNTIGYYRDYSGRIKIEPAEAEIVRYIYDSFLEGASPQAIADSLTEQKIRSPKGMECWKSGTIRSILSNEKYCGDVLYQKTYSKDYLSHKTIKNRDVLPQWHWENNHPAIIKREDWNKTQKLLSEGRWNRKKPPKAFEKKFVVAKVKSGVLRGYFLLDTAWTSDERKQFLNIIKSINEMDEI
;
A
#
# COMPACT_ATOMS: atom_id res chain seq x y z
N MET A 1 -50.06 34.85 -8.58
CA MET A 1 -49.71 33.79 -7.62
C MET A 1 -48.21 33.59 -7.67
N ALA A 2 -47.47 33.95 -6.61
CA ALA A 2 -46.03 33.72 -6.55
C ALA A 2 -45.77 32.19 -6.53
N LYS A 3 -44.87 31.71 -7.39
CA LYS A 3 -44.43 30.29 -7.36
C LYS A 3 -43.85 30.01 -5.97
N LYS A 4 -44.44 29.05 -5.24
CA LYS A 4 -43.87 28.58 -3.96
C LYS A 4 -42.44 28.10 -4.22
N LEU A 5 -41.48 28.65 -3.48
CA LEU A 5 -40.09 28.17 -3.51
C LEU A 5 -40.05 26.76 -2.94
N ASP A 6 -39.48 25.82 -3.70
CA ASP A 6 -39.21 24.46 -3.28
C ASP A 6 -37.88 24.42 -2.53
N ALA A 7 -37.97 24.55 -1.20
CA ALA A 7 -36.83 24.64 -0.31
C ALA A 7 -35.93 23.39 -0.35
N GLU A 8 -36.53 22.20 -0.50
CA GLU A 8 -35.77 20.93 -0.56
C GLU A 8 -34.93 20.84 -1.83
N ARG A 9 -35.49 21.24 -2.97
CA ARG A 9 -34.76 21.28 -4.24
C ARG A 9 -33.60 22.29 -4.21
N ILE A 10 -33.80 23.45 -3.58
CA ILE A 10 -32.76 24.47 -3.43
C ILE A 10 -31.62 23.96 -2.52
N GLU A 11 -31.96 23.30 -1.41
CA GLU A 11 -30.98 22.73 -0.48
C GLU A 11 -30.20 21.57 -1.10
N GLN A 12 -30.85 20.68 -1.86
CA GLN A 12 -30.17 19.62 -2.61
C GLN A 12 -29.23 20.18 -3.69
N ALA A 13 -29.64 21.24 -4.39
CA ALA A 13 -28.80 21.91 -5.39
C ALA A 13 -27.59 22.60 -4.73
N ARG A 14 -27.78 23.22 -3.57
CA ARG A 14 -26.72 23.82 -2.75
C ARG A 14 -25.70 22.77 -2.30
N GLN A 15 -26.15 21.67 -1.71
CA GLN A 15 -25.27 20.57 -1.28
C GLN A 15 -24.53 19.92 -2.46
N LYS A 16 -25.15 19.82 -3.63
CA LYS A 16 -24.51 19.31 -4.85
C LYS A 16 -23.42 20.26 -5.37
N ASN A 17 -23.68 21.57 -5.35
CA ASN A 17 -22.70 22.60 -5.73
C ASN A 17 -21.53 22.66 -4.72
N GLU A 18 -21.80 22.58 -3.43
CA GLU A 18 -20.77 22.48 -2.38
C GLU A 18 -19.90 21.21 -2.54
N LYS A 19 -20.51 20.07 -2.89
CA LYS A 19 -19.75 18.83 -3.19
C LYS A 19 -18.91 18.95 -4.46
N ASN A 20 -19.40 19.62 -5.50
CA ASN A 20 -18.67 19.79 -6.76
C ASN A 20 -17.48 20.75 -6.59
N THR A 21 -17.70 21.90 -5.95
CA THR A 21 -16.63 22.87 -5.62
C THR A 21 -15.54 22.21 -4.77
N PHE A 22 -15.90 21.45 -3.74
CA PHE A 22 -14.95 20.68 -2.94
C PHE A 22 -14.09 19.69 -3.77
N ARG A 23 -14.71 18.99 -4.72
CA ARG A 23 -14.00 18.05 -5.62
C ARG A 23 -13.01 18.77 -6.53
N GLU A 24 -13.36 19.95 -7.02
CA GLU A 24 -12.50 20.77 -7.86
C GLU A 24 -11.32 21.34 -7.07
N GLU A 25 -11.56 21.81 -5.84
CA GLU A 25 -10.52 22.26 -4.93
C GLU A 25 -9.51 21.16 -4.60
N GLU A 26 -9.98 19.94 -4.27
CA GLU A 26 -9.08 18.81 -3.99
C GLU A 26 -8.30 18.39 -5.25
N LYS A 27 -8.91 18.41 -6.44
CA LYS A 27 -8.20 18.15 -7.71
C LYS A 27 -7.10 19.17 -7.97
N LYS A 28 -7.40 20.46 -7.79
CA LYS A 28 -6.43 21.56 -7.97
C LYS A 28 -5.26 21.37 -6.99
N ARG A 29 -5.56 21.12 -5.72
CA ARG A 29 -4.55 20.86 -4.68
C ARG A 29 -3.65 19.66 -5.01
N ILE A 30 -4.22 18.55 -5.48
CA ILE A 30 -3.44 17.36 -5.87
C ILE A 30 -2.45 17.74 -6.98
N ARG A 31 -2.91 18.46 -8.01
CA ARG A 31 -2.04 18.94 -9.11
C ARG A 31 -0.93 19.85 -8.61
N ASP A 32 -1.28 20.83 -7.78
CA ASP A 32 -0.32 21.78 -7.21
C ASP A 32 0.73 21.05 -6.35
N THR A 33 0.30 20.08 -5.54
CA THR A 33 1.21 19.29 -4.70
C THR A 33 2.16 18.43 -5.54
N ILE A 34 1.67 17.79 -6.61
CA ILE A 34 2.49 17.03 -7.56
C ILE A 34 3.52 17.95 -8.23
N ALA A 35 3.08 19.14 -8.68
CA ALA A 35 3.97 20.11 -9.31
C ALA A 35 5.11 20.54 -8.35
N LYS A 36 4.77 20.88 -7.10
CA LYS A 36 5.75 21.22 -6.05
C LYS A 36 6.75 20.10 -5.79
N ASN A 37 6.27 18.86 -5.72
CA ASN A 37 7.12 17.70 -5.49
C ASN A 37 8.10 17.46 -6.64
N ARG A 38 7.63 17.60 -7.88
CA ARG A 38 8.45 17.42 -9.07
C ARG A 38 9.47 18.54 -9.25
N ASN A 39 9.14 19.75 -8.79
CA ASN A 39 10.07 20.87 -8.72
C ASN A 39 11.11 20.73 -7.59
N GLY A 40 11.04 19.68 -6.78
CA GLY A 40 12.01 19.39 -5.72
C GLY A 40 11.79 20.17 -4.41
N GLU A 41 10.65 20.86 -4.23
CA GLU A 41 10.37 21.61 -3.00
C GLU A 41 10.32 20.70 -1.75
N ARG A 42 9.91 19.44 -1.93
CA ARG A 42 9.96 18.41 -0.89
C ARG A 42 10.90 17.29 -1.31
N LYS A 43 11.79 16.91 -0.40
CA LYS A 43 12.77 15.86 -0.63
C LYS A 43 12.14 14.49 -0.44
N VAL A 44 12.35 13.59 -1.41
CA VAL A 44 11.97 12.18 -1.34
C VAL A 44 13.21 11.31 -1.42
N THR A 45 13.30 10.31 -0.55
CA THR A 45 14.32 9.26 -0.60
C THR A 45 13.63 7.93 -0.91
N ILE A 46 14.08 7.25 -1.96
CA ILE A 46 13.55 5.95 -2.38
C ILE A 46 14.47 4.87 -1.83
N ILE A 47 13.90 3.93 -1.06
CA ILE A 47 14.62 2.78 -0.51
C ILE A 47 14.22 1.58 -1.36
N MET A 48 15.15 1.08 -2.18
CA MET A 48 14.93 -0.06 -3.07
C MET A 48 15.24 -1.39 -2.35
N PRO A 49 14.49 -2.47 -2.65
CA PRO A 49 14.75 -3.78 -2.07
C PRO A 49 16.07 -4.38 -2.60
N GLU A 50 16.83 -5.06 -1.74
CA GLU A 50 18.01 -5.83 -2.14
C GLU A 50 17.61 -7.11 -2.90
N LYS A 51 18.15 -7.32 -4.10
CA LYS A 51 17.87 -8.51 -4.92
C LYS A 51 18.51 -9.76 -4.29
N LYS A 52 17.71 -10.76 -3.94
CA LYS A 52 18.20 -12.11 -3.59
C LYS A 52 18.23 -12.99 -4.85
N LEU A 53 19.42 -13.46 -5.24
CA LEU A 53 19.59 -14.48 -6.28
C LEU A 53 19.18 -15.85 -5.70
N TYR A 54 18.32 -16.59 -6.39
CA TYR A 54 18.00 -17.98 -6.06
C TYR A 54 18.87 -18.90 -6.92
N ALA A 55 19.56 -19.86 -6.29
CA ALA A 55 20.34 -20.90 -6.94
C ALA A 55 19.48 -22.16 -7.13
N TYR A 56 19.49 -22.74 -8.33
CA TYR A 56 18.94 -24.08 -8.60
C TYR A 56 19.99 -24.87 -9.38
N GLU A 57 20.43 -26.02 -8.84
CA GLU A 57 21.30 -27.00 -9.51
C GLU A 57 20.73 -28.43 -9.35
N ASN A 58 20.82 -29.19 -10.44
CA ASN A 58 20.66 -30.66 -10.59
C ASN A 58 19.23 -31.25 -10.68
N SER A 59 18.60 -31.12 -11.86
CA SER A 59 17.52 -32.01 -12.32
C SER A 59 17.76 -32.41 -13.79
N PRO A 60 17.20 -33.54 -14.29
CA PRO A 60 17.37 -33.96 -15.69
C PRO A 60 16.95 -32.88 -16.68
N GLN A 61 17.69 -32.71 -17.78
CA GLN A 61 17.41 -31.68 -18.77
C GLN A 61 16.10 -31.94 -19.52
N ILE A 62 15.20 -30.95 -19.50
CA ILE A 62 13.89 -30.91 -20.15
C ILE A 62 14.04 -30.17 -21.48
N ARG A 63 13.54 -30.73 -22.60
CA ARG A 63 13.56 -30.05 -23.91
C ARG A 63 12.43 -29.04 -24.00
N VAL A 64 12.77 -27.75 -24.00
CA VAL A 64 11.82 -26.65 -23.89
C VAL A 64 11.70 -25.89 -25.20
N ALA A 65 10.47 -25.68 -25.65
CA ALA A 65 10.12 -24.74 -26.70
C ALA A 65 9.44 -23.51 -26.10
N ALA A 66 9.57 -22.35 -26.74
CA ALA A 66 8.79 -21.16 -26.38
C ALA A 66 7.93 -20.72 -27.56
N TYR A 67 6.72 -20.22 -27.29
CA TYR A 67 5.83 -19.70 -28.31
C TYR A 67 5.49 -18.23 -28.05
N CYS A 68 5.85 -17.38 -29.01
CA CYS A 68 5.67 -15.94 -28.97
C CYS A 68 4.67 -15.48 -30.05
N ARG A 69 3.74 -14.60 -29.67
CA ARG A 69 2.78 -14.00 -30.59
C ARG A 69 2.50 -12.55 -30.19
N VAL A 70 2.46 -11.65 -31.17
CA VAL A 70 1.92 -10.29 -30.99
C VAL A 70 0.46 -10.26 -31.42
N SER A 71 -0.37 -9.56 -30.65
CA SER A 71 -1.81 -9.47 -30.90
C SER A 71 -2.22 -8.24 -31.70
N THR A 72 -1.39 -7.20 -31.77
CA THR A 72 -1.67 -5.98 -32.51
C THR A 72 -0.47 -5.50 -33.32
N ALA A 73 -0.75 -4.76 -34.40
CA ALA A 73 0.30 -4.12 -35.21
C ALA A 73 1.09 -3.06 -34.41
N GLU A 74 0.45 -2.43 -33.40
CA GLU A 74 1.11 -1.52 -32.45
C GLU A 74 2.10 -2.25 -31.53
N GLU A 75 1.78 -3.46 -31.03
CA GLU A 75 2.71 -4.26 -30.24
C GLU A 75 3.95 -4.65 -31.07
N ALA A 76 3.78 -4.94 -32.36
CA ALA A 76 4.88 -5.26 -33.27
C ALA A 76 5.82 -4.06 -33.53
N GLN A 77 5.29 -2.83 -33.56
CA GLN A 77 6.09 -1.61 -33.80
C GLN A 77 6.97 -1.16 -32.63
N VAL A 78 6.69 -1.58 -31.39
CA VAL A 78 7.32 -1.01 -30.18
C VAL A 78 8.50 -1.86 -29.64
N GLY A 79 9.06 -2.79 -30.43
CA GLY A 79 10.14 -3.67 -29.95
C GLY A 79 9.71 -4.68 -28.88
N SER A 80 8.40 -4.74 -28.57
CA SER A 80 7.82 -5.62 -27.55
C SER A 80 7.90 -7.10 -27.90
N PHE A 81 8.06 -7.42 -29.19
CA PHE A 81 8.22 -8.77 -29.70
C PHE A 81 9.64 -9.31 -29.47
N GLU A 82 10.65 -8.51 -29.80
CA GLU A 82 12.04 -8.86 -29.55
C GLU A 82 12.29 -9.02 -28.05
N MET A 83 11.68 -8.16 -27.21
CA MET A 83 11.74 -8.32 -25.76
C MET A 83 11.09 -9.62 -25.27
N GLN A 84 10.02 -10.12 -25.91
CA GLN A 84 9.41 -11.41 -25.54
C GLN A 84 10.33 -12.59 -25.88
N ILE A 85 10.98 -12.55 -27.04
CA ILE A 85 11.97 -13.55 -27.44
C ILE A 85 13.14 -13.55 -26.46
N GLN A 86 13.69 -12.37 -26.15
CA GLN A 86 14.79 -12.23 -25.20
C GLN A 86 14.40 -12.68 -23.79
N HIS A 87 13.16 -12.39 -23.36
CA HIS A 87 12.63 -12.89 -22.09
C HIS A 87 12.63 -14.41 -22.03
N PHE A 88 12.04 -15.10 -23.01
CA PHE A 88 12.01 -16.57 -23.00
C PHE A 88 13.39 -17.20 -23.20
N LYS A 89 14.28 -16.59 -24.00
CA LYS A 89 15.69 -17.01 -24.06
C LYS A 89 16.35 -16.92 -22.70
N SER A 90 16.24 -15.77 -22.03
CA SER A 90 16.80 -15.57 -20.70
C SER A 90 16.22 -16.54 -19.66
N VAL A 91 14.90 -16.79 -19.68
CA VAL A 91 14.25 -17.75 -18.79
C VAL A 91 14.81 -19.16 -19.00
N ILE A 92 14.99 -19.57 -20.26
CA ILE A 92 15.49 -20.90 -20.59
C ILE A 92 16.97 -21.04 -20.24
N GLU A 93 17.80 -20.07 -20.62
CA GLU A 93 19.24 -20.05 -20.33
C GLU A 93 19.55 -19.94 -18.84
N SER A 94 18.69 -19.26 -18.07
CA SER A 94 18.83 -19.14 -16.62
C SER A 94 18.52 -20.42 -15.84
N ASN A 95 17.92 -21.43 -16.51
CA ASN A 95 17.55 -22.68 -15.87
C ASN A 95 18.44 -23.83 -16.37
N PRO A 96 19.36 -24.36 -15.53
CA PRO A 96 20.32 -25.38 -15.97
C PRO A 96 19.65 -26.69 -16.40
N ASN A 97 18.39 -26.88 -16.03
CA ASN A 97 17.61 -28.06 -16.37
C ASN A 97 16.83 -27.89 -17.69
N TYR A 98 16.94 -26.77 -18.41
CA TYR A 98 16.25 -26.56 -19.68
C TYR A 98 17.21 -26.63 -20.87
N SER A 99 16.79 -27.32 -21.92
CA SER A 99 17.45 -27.34 -23.23
C SER A 99 16.53 -26.69 -24.25
N LEU A 100 16.91 -25.51 -24.77
CA LEU A 100 16.12 -24.81 -25.80
C LEU A 100 16.06 -25.64 -27.09
N VAL A 101 14.86 -26.00 -27.54
CA VAL A 101 14.60 -26.63 -28.84
C VAL A 101 14.50 -25.55 -29.91
N LYS A 102 13.47 -24.69 -29.78
CA LYS A 102 13.17 -23.62 -30.73
C LYS A 102 12.21 -22.62 -30.08
N ILE A 103 12.33 -21.36 -30.47
CA ILE A 103 11.33 -20.33 -30.20
C ILE A 103 10.48 -20.18 -31.46
N TYR A 104 9.20 -20.54 -31.34
CA TYR A 104 8.21 -20.44 -32.39
C TYR A 104 7.52 -19.10 -32.33
N THR A 105 7.30 -18.51 -33.49
CA THR A 105 6.85 -17.13 -33.62
C THR A 105 5.74 -17.03 -34.66
N ASP A 106 4.67 -16.30 -34.33
CA ASP A 106 3.65 -15.88 -35.30
C ASP A 106 3.52 -14.34 -35.25
N GLU A 107 3.93 -13.68 -36.34
CA GLU A 107 3.78 -12.23 -36.54
C GLU A 107 2.38 -11.93 -37.09
N GLY A 108 1.56 -11.21 -36.31
CA GLY A 108 0.21 -10.85 -36.72
C GLY A 108 0.21 -9.58 -37.57
N ILE A 109 0.08 -9.70 -38.89
CA ILE A 109 -0.27 -8.57 -39.75
C ILE A 109 -1.80 -8.44 -39.79
N SER A 110 -2.28 -7.22 -39.55
CA SER A 110 -3.67 -6.80 -39.58
C SER A 110 -4.34 -7.10 -40.92
N GLY A 111 -5.57 -7.61 -40.90
CA GLY A 111 -6.44 -7.63 -42.08
C GLY A 111 -7.10 -8.98 -42.32
N THR A 112 -8.43 -8.97 -42.25
CA THR A 112 -9.38 -9.89 -42.93
C THR A 112 -8.74 -10.97 -43.81
N SER A 113 -8.78 -12.21 -43.33
CA SER A 113 -8.48 -13.46 -44.04
C SER A 113 -7.06 -13.61 -44.61
N LEU A 114 -6.11 -14.13 -43.82
CA LEU A 114 -5.01 -15.04 -44.26
C LEU A 114 -3.99 -15.48 -43.16
N ASN A 115 -4.27 -15.32 -41.86
CA ASN A 115 -3.31 -15.70 -40.81
C ASN A 115 -3.33 -17.21 -40.49
N LYS A 116 -2.59 -18.01 -41.28
CA LYS A 116 -2.15 -19.36 -40.88
C LYS A 116 -1.12 -19.18 -39.75
N ARG A 117 -1.40 -19.75 -38.57
CA ARG A 117 -0.48 -19.74 -37.42
C ARG A 117 0.64 -20.76 -37.66
N ILE A 118 1.52 -20.45 -38.59
CA ILE A 118 2.52 -21.40 -39.11
C ILE A 118 3.49 -21.78 -37.98
N GLY A 119 3.95 -20.80 -37.18
CA GLY A 119 4.83 -21.07 -36.05
C GLY A 119 4.15 -21.92 -34.98
N PHE A 120 2.88 -21.65 -34.68
CA PHE A 120 2.12 -22.50 -33.76
C PHE A 120 1.92 -23.92 -34.30
N GLN A 121 1.58 -24.07 -35.58
CA GLN A 121 1.38 -25.37 -36.20
C GLN A 121 2.68 -26.18 -36.22
N GLU A 122 3.80 -25.54 -36.59
CA GLU A 122 5.12 -26.16 -36.56
C GLU A 122 5.49 -26.62 -35.15
N MET A 123 5.23 -25.81 -34.13
CA MET A 123 5.44 -26.19 -32.72
C MET A 123 4.65 -27.45 -32.34
N ILE A 124 3.38 -27.52 -32.73
CA ILE A 124 2.53 -28.67 -32.41
C ILE A 124 2.99 -29.93 -33.15
N GLU A 125 3.44 -29.81 -34.41
CA GLU A 125 4.01 -30.95 -35.14
C GLU A 125 5.34 -31.42 -34.54
N ASP A 126 6.21 -30.50 -34.12
CA ASP A 126 7.46 -30.86 -33.44
C ASP A 126 7.22 -31.48 -32.05
N ALA A 127 6.17 -31.07 -31.35
CA ALA A 127 5.70 -31.74 -30.14
C ALA A 127 5.20 -33.16 -30.43
N LYS A 128 4.37 -33.35 -31.47
CA LYS A 128 3.92 -34.69 -31.92
C LYS A 128 5.07 -35.59 -32.36
N ALA A 129 6.12 -35.02 -32.96
CA ALA A 129 7.33 -35.73 -33.33
C ALA A 129 8.24 -36.07 -32.13
N GLY A 130 7.82 -35.74 -30.90
CA GLY A 130 8.54 -36.06 -29.68
C GLY A 130 9.82 -35.26 -29.48
N LYS A 131 9.93 -34.06 -30.09
CA LYS A 131 11.11 -33.18 -29.95
C LYS A 131 11.04 -32.24 -28.74
N ILE A 132 9.83 -32.02 -28.20
CA ILE A 132 9.52 -31.03 -27.17
C ILE A 132 8.91 -31.76 -25.97
N ASP A 133 9.36 -31.44 -24.77
CA ASP A 133 8.80 -31.95 -23.50
C ASP A 133 7.94 -30.89 -22.79
N LEU A 134 8.29 -29.60 -22.97
CA LEU A 134 7.62 -28.46 -22.33
C LEU A 134 7.51 -27.28 -23.30
N ILE A 135 6.32 -26.67 -23.36
CA ILE A 135 6.06 -25.44 -24.11
C ILE A 135 5.87 -24.28 -23.12
N LEU A 136 6.65 -23.21 -23.28
CA LEU A 136 6.47 -21.95 -22.56
C LEU A 136 5.70 -20.95 -23.42
N THR A 137 4.69 -20.31 -22.85
CA THR A 137 3.94 -19.24 -23.52
C THR A 137 3.56 -18.16 -22.51
N LYS A 138 3.41 -16.91 -22.98
CA LYS A 138 3.17 -15.79 -22.07
C LYS A 138 1.81 -15.88 -21.39
N SER A 139 0.77 -16.26 -22.12
CA SER A 139 -0.59 -16.34 -21.59
C SER A 139 -1.48 -17.29 -22.38
N ILE A 140 -2.64 -17.62 -21.82
CA ILE A 140 -3.68 -18.43 -22.48
C ILE A 140 -4.15 -17.74 -23.77
N SER A 141 -4.32 -16.43 -23.74
CA SER A 141 -4.72 -15.60 -24.90
C SER A 141 -3.68 -15.56 -26.01
N ARG A 142 -2.41 -15.84 -25.70
CA ARG A 142 -1.35 -15.98 -26.71
C ARG A 142 -1.40 -17.35 -27.36
N PHE A 143 -1.73 -18.40 -26.61
CA PHE A 143 -1.78 -19.80 -27.05
C PHE A 143 -2.94 -20.13 -28.00
N GLY A 144 -4.12 -19.52 -27.84
CA GLY A 144 -5.25 -19.74 -28.76
C GLY A 144 -6.22 -18.57 -28.88
N ARG A 145 -7.10 -18.63 -29.88
CA ARG A 145 -8.03 -17.52 -30.20
C ARG A 145 -9.38 -17.66 -29.50
N ASN A 146 -9.85 -18.89 -29.33
CA ASN A 146 -11.08 -19.19 -28.61
C ASN A 146 -10.81 -20.32 -27.61
N ILE A 147 -11.65 -20.42 -26.59
CA ILE A 147 -11.48 -21.40 -25.51
C ILE A 147 -11.56 -22.85 -26.01
N VAL A 148 -12.34 -23.10 -27.06
CA VAL A 148 -12.55 -24.44 -27.63
C VAL A 148 -11.26 -24.95 -28.29
N ASP A 149 -10.57 -24.11 -29.06
CA ASP A 149 -9.31 -24.40 -29.74
C ASP A 149 -8.16 -24.59 -28.75
N ILE A 150 -8.17 -23.82 -27.66
CA ILE A 150 -7.18 -23.97 -26.58
C ILE A 150 -7.36 -25.34 -25.93
N LEU A 151 -8.59 -25.68 -25.53
CA LEU A 151 -8.89 -26.95 -24.87
C LEU A 151 -8.62 -28.16 -25.78
N SER A 152 -8.94 -28.06 -27.07
CA SER A 152 -8.67 -29.13 -28.03
C SER A 152 -7.17 -29.35 -28.22
N THR A 153 -6.39 -28.28 -28.34
CA THR A 153 -4.93 -28.38 -28.50
C THR A 153 -4.25 -28.95 -27.26
N LEU A 154 -4.66 -28.52 -26.06
CA LEU A 154 -4.10 -29.04 -24.81
C LEU A 154 -4.40 -30.53 -24.63
N ARG A 155 -5.59 -31.00 -25.02
CA ARG A 155 -5.90 -32.44 -25.06
C ARG A 155 -5.03 -33.22 -26.04
N VAL A 156 -4.70 -32.63 -27.20
CA VAL A 156 -3.81 -33.30 -28.17
C VAL A 156 -2.43 -33.50 -27.55
N LEU A 157 -1.88 -32.47 -26.90
CA LEU A 157 -0.55 -32.52 -26.27
C LEU A 157 -0.49 -33.48 -25.06
N ASP A 158 -1.55 -33.52 -24.25
CA ASP A 158 -1.70 -34.43 -23.12
C ASP A 158 -1.83 -35.91 -23.54
N ASN A 159 -2.40 -36.17 -24.72
CA ASN A 159 -2.55 -37.52 -25.27
C ASN A 159 -1.30 -38.03 -26.04
N LEU A 160 -0.22 -37.23 -26.12
CA LEU A 160 1.05 -37.70 -26.68
C LEU A 160 1.74 -38.68 -25.73
N ASN A 161 2.65 -39.50 -26.26
CA ASN A 161 3.42 -40.45 -25.47
C ASN A 161 4.94 -40.27 -25.74
N PRO A 162 5.69 -39.60 -24.85
CA PRO A 162 5.26 -38.99 -23.58
C PRO A 162 4.40 -37.72 -23.76
N PRO A 163 3.58 -37.33 -22.77
CA PRO A 163 2.75 -36.13 -22.85
C PRO A 163 3.60 -34.86 -22.83
N VAL A 164 3.14 -33.83 -23.55
CA VAL A 164 3.84 -32.54 -23.63
C VAL A 164 3.11 -31.51 -22.76
N ALA A 165 3.81 -30.97 -21.76
CA ALA A 165 3.25 -29.97 -20.87
C ALA A 165 3.31 -28.55 -21.47
N VAL A 166 2.35 -27.71 -21.09
CA VAL A 166 2.31 -26.28 -21.43
C VAL A 166 2.29 -25.45 -20.16
N ASN A 167 3.19 -24.46 -20.07
CA ASN A 167 3.25 -23.52 -18.96
C ASN A 167 2.84 -22.11 -19.43
N PHE A 168 1.81 -21.58 -18.78
CA PHE A 168 1.27 -20.25 -19.02
C PHE A 168 1.79 -19.28 -17.97
N GLU A 169 2.75 -18.42 -18.34
CA GLU A 169 3.48 -17.58 -17.38
C GLU A 169 2.58 -16.56 -16.65
N SER A 170 1.63 -15.94 -17.36
CA SER A 170 0.76 -14.90 -16.79
C SER A 170 -0.28 -15.47 -15.83
N GLU A 171 -0.78 -16.67 -16.12
CA GLU A 171 -1.80 -17.35 -15.32
C GLU A 171 -1.22 -18.28 -14.25
N GLY A 172 0.07 -18.62 -14.33
CA GLY A 172 0.74 -19.52 -13.40
C GLY A 172 0.23 -20.96 -13.48
N ILE A 173 -0.19 -21.41 -14.67
CA ILE A 173 -0.81 -22.73 -14.90
C ILE A 173 0.15 -23.65 -15.65
N ASN A 174 0.29 -24.89 -15.18
CA ASN A 174 0.98 -25.98 -15.87
C ASN A 174 0.01 -27.13 -16.16
N THR A 175 0.02 -27.64 -17.40
CA THR A 175 -0.92 -28.68 -17.86
C THR A 175 -0.56 -30.10 -17.46
N SER A 176 0.62 -30.35 -16.87
CA SER A 176 0.98 -31.67 -16.33
C SER A 176 0.06 -32.16 -15.21
N ASP A 177 -0.73 -31.26 -14.62
CA ASP A 177 -1.53 -31.52 -13.43
C ASP A 177 -2.94 -32.06 -13.77
N SER A 178 -3.03 -33.24 -14.42
CA SER A 178 -4.23 -34.10 -14.55
C SER A 178 -5.52 -33.46 -15.15
N GLY A 179 -5.59 -33.41 -16.49
CA GLY A 179 -6.79 -33.41 -17.36
C GLY A 179 -7.99 -32.49 -17.01
N ASN A 180 -8.84 -32.90 -16.05
CA ASN A 180 -10.06 -32.17 -15.67
C ASN A 180 -9.81 -31.01 -14.71
N LYS A 181 -8.72 -31.05 -13.93
CA LYS A 181 -8.31 -29.92 -13.09
C LYS A 181 -7.95 -28.71 -13.95
N LEU A 182 -7.31 -28.92 -15.10
CA LEU A 182 -6.88 -27.83 -15.98
C LEU A 182 -8.04 -26.94 -16.47
N ILE A 183 -9.18 -27.52 -16.86
CA ILE A 183 -10.34 -26.75 -17.35
C ILE A 183 -10.94 -25.92 -16.22
N ILE A 184 -11.09 -26.53 -15.03
CA ILE A 184 -11.55 -25.84 -13.82
C ILE A 184 -10.52 -24.76 -13.43
N SER A 185 -9.22 -25.06 -13.48
CA SER A 185 -8.14 -24.13 -13.22
C SER A 185 -8.11 -22.96 -14.20
N ILE A 186 -8.42 -23.17 -15.49
CA ILE A 186 -8.50 -22.10 -16.49
C ILE A 186 -9.72 -21.21 -16.23
N LEU A 187 -10.90 -21.80 -15.97
CA LEU A 187 -12.12 -21.03 -15.66
C LEU A 187 -11.99 -20.28 -14.33
N SER A 188 -11.42 -20.92 -13.31
CA SER A 188 -11.09 -20.30 -12.03
C SER A 188 -10.04 -19.21 -12.20
N ALA A 189 -8.99 -19.44 -12.99
CA ALA A 189 -7.97 -18.43 -13.28
C ALA A 189 -8.54 -17.24 -14.03
N LEU A 190 -9.45 -17.42 -14.99
CA LEU A 190 -10.10 -16.31 -15.68
C LEU A 190 -10.96 -15.45 -14.72
N ALA A 191 -11.75 -16.09 -13.86
CA ALA A 191 -12.51 -15.38 -12.83
C ALA A 191 -11.59 -14.68 -11.80
N GLU A 192 -10.46 -15.30 -11.50
CA GLU A 192 -9.46 -14.81 -10.57
C GLU A 192 -8.62 -13.67 -11.16
N LEU A 193 -8.32 -13.69 -12.46
CA LEU A 193 -7.59 -12.66 -13.19
C LEU A 193 -8.31 -11.31 -13.13
N GLU A 194 -9.65 -11.28 -13.24
CA GLU A 194 -10.39 -10.03 -13.09
C GLU A 194 -10.26 -9.46 -11.67
N SER A 195 -10.28 -10.33 -10.66
CA SER A 195 -10.09 -9.94 -9.26
C SER A 195 -8.66 -9.48 -8.99
N GLN A 196 -7.68 -10.19 -9.54
CA GLN A 196 -6.26 -9.85 -9.50
C GLN A 196 -5.99 -8.51 -10.18
N GLN A 197 -6.49 -8.29 -11.40
CA GLN A 197 -6.29 -7.05 -12.16
C GLN A 197 -6.83 -5.84 -11.40
N LYS A 198 -8.04 -5.95 -10.82
CA LYS A 198 -8.59 -4.88 -9.94
C LYS A 198 -7.68 -4.64 -8.74
N SER A 199 -7.20 -5.71 -8.09
CA SER A 199 -6.29 -5.61 -6.95
C SER A 199 -4.95 -4.94 -7.32
N ILE A 200 -4.38 -5.31 -8.47
CA ILE A 200 -3.15 -4.72 -9.01
C ILE A 200 -3.36 -3.23 -9.27
N ALA A 201 -4.40 -2.85 -9.99
CA ALA A 201 -4.71 -1.45 -10.29
C ALA A 201 -4.90 -0.61 -9.01
N ILE A 202 -5.59 -1.15 -7.99
CA ILE A 202 -5.75 -0.48 -6.69
C ILE A 202 -4.39 -0.32 -5.99
N LYS A 203 -3.57 -1.39 -5.94
CA LYS A 203 -2.23 -1.37 -5.32
C LYS A 203 -1.32 -0.37 -6.03
N GLU A 204 -1.36 -0.32 -7.36
CA GLU A 204 -0.62 0.65 -8.18
C GLU A 204 -1.08 2.07 -7.94
N GLY A 205 -2.38 2.34 -7.92
CA GLY A 205 -2.90 3.66 -7.59
C GLY A 205 -2.52 4.13 -6.18
N ILE A 206 -2.46 3.20 -5.22
CA ILE A 206 -1.95 3.47 -3.86
C ILE A 206 -0.45 3.79 -3.89
N ARG A 207 0.35 2.97 -4.59
CA ARG A 207 1.81 3.18 -4.71
C ARG A 207 2.12 4.49 -5.43
N TYR A 208 1.40 4.83 -6.48
CA TYR A 208 1.53 6.13 -7.17
C TYR A 208 1.29 7.30 -6.21
N ARG A 209 0.26 7.23 -5.37
CA ARG A 209 0.05 8.26 -4.34
C ARG A 209 1.16 8.31 -3.29
N MET A 210 1.78 7.19 -2.94
CA MET A 210 2.93 7.17 -2.03
C MET A 210 4.19 7.74 -2.69
N GLN A 211 4.42 7.39 -3.96
CA GLN A 211 5.47 7.94 -4.81
C GLN A 211 5.35 9.45 -4.93
N GLU A 212 4.15 9.99 -5.08
CA GLU A 212 3.89 11.43 -5.18
C GLU A 212 3.71 12.11 -3.80
N GLY A 213 3.93 11.40 -2.68
CA GLY A 213 3.82 12.00 -1.35
C GLY A 213 2.41 12.47 -0.97
N LEU A 214 1.38 11.91 -1.62
CA LEU A 214 -0.04 12.23 -1.46
C LEU A 214 -0.80 11.21 -0.58
N TYR A 215 -0.16 10.08 -0.26
CA TYR A 215 -0.82 9.01 0.48
C TYR A 215 -1.18 9.44 1.91
N LYS A 216 -2.45 9.28 2.27
CA LYS A 216 -3.00 9.77 3.53
C LYS A 216 -2.73 8.75 4.65
N PHE A 217 -1.84 9.07 5.59
CA PHE A 217 -1.65 8.23 6.78
C PHE A 217 -2.79 8.36 7.81
N THR A 218 -2.95 7.37 8.67
CA THR A 218 -4.03 7.38 9.69
C THR A 218 -3.71 8.29 10.89
N VAL A 219 -4.67 9.14 11.26
CA VAL A 219 -4.58 10.02 12.45
C VAL A 219 -5.20 9.39 13.70
N LYS A 220 -5.99 8.32 13.57
CA LYS A 220 -6.80 7.73 14.66
C LYS A 220 -5.98 7.36 15.91
N ASN A 221 -4.76 6.86 15.73
CA ASN A 221 -3.86 6.45 16.80
C ASN A 221 -2.54 7.26 16.80
N THR A 222 -2.52 8.40 16.12
CA THR A 222 -1.37 9.30 16.04
C THR A 222 -1.75 10.59 16.74
N ILE A 223 -1.54 10.66 18.07
CA ILE A 223 -1.87 11.85 18.87
C ILE A 223 -1.16 13.09 18.34
N GLY A 224 -1.80 14.25 18.47
CA GLY A 224 -1.28 15.55 18.06
C GLY A 224 -1.77 15.99 16.69
N TYR A 225 -2.48 15.12 15.96
CA TYR A 225 -2.96 15.40 14.62
C TYR A 225 -4.43 15.05 14.46
N TYR A 226 -5.16 15.89 13.74
CA TYR A 226 -6.50 15.58 13.25
C TYR A 226 -6.58 15.82 11.74
N ARG A 227 -7.65 15.29 11.16
CA ARG A 227 -7.97 15.48 9.75
C ARG A 227 -9.16 16.43 9.65
N ASP A 228 -8.99 17.56 8.97
CA ASP A 228 -10.08 18.50 8.73
C ASP A 228 -11.08 17.96 7.68
N TYR A 229 -12.19 18.67 7.48
CA TYR A 229 -13.21 18.34 6.48
C TYR A 229 -12.65 18.30 5.06
N SER A 230 -11.60 19.07 4.77
CA SER A 230 -10.82 19.06 3.52
C SER A 230 -9.81 17.91 3.42
N GLY A 231 -9.77 17.01 4.40
CA GLY A 231 -8.83 15.90 4.42
C GLY A 231 -7.38 16.30 4.67
N ARG A 232 -7.11 17.55 5.09
CA ARG A 232 -5.78 18.06 5.47
C ARG A 232 -5.43 17.61 6.88
N ILE A 233 -4.15 17.34 7.09
CA ILE A 233 -3.60 17.03 8.40
C ILE A 233 -3.29 18.36 9.09
N LYS A 234 -3.89 18.59 10.25
CA LYS A 234 -3.65 19.76 11.09
C LYS A 234 -3.22 19.30 12.47
N ILE A 235 -2.47 20.16 13.16
CA ILE A 235 -2.03 19.92 14.52
C ILE A 235 -3.21 20.21 15.45
N GLU A 236 -3.52 19.27 16.34
CA GLU A 236 -4.43 19.48 17.47
C GLU A 236 -3.61 20.05 18.63
N PRO A 237 -3.77 21.34 19.00
CA PRO A 237 -2.91 21.97 20.01
C PRO A 237 -2.86 21.21 21.34
N ALA A 238 -4.01 20.73 21.84
CA ALA A 238 -4.07 20.03 23.13
C ALA A 238 -3.31 18.69 23.12
N GLU A 239 -3.44 17.91 22.06
CA GLU A 239 -2.70 16.65 21.94
C GLU A 239 -1.21 16.89 21.59
N ALA A 240 -0.90 17.97 20.88
CA ALA A 240 0.47 18.33 20.54
C ALA A 240 1.31 18.66 21.79
N GLU A 241 0.72 19.27 22.82
CA GLU A 241 1.39 19.49 24.11
C GLU A 241 1.78 18.18 24.79
N ILE A 242 0.95 17.13 24.69
CA ILE A 242 1.30 15.80 25.21
C ILE A 242 2.53 15.24 24.47
N VAL A 243 2.58 15.42 23.15
CA VAL A 243 3.73 14.97 22.34
C VAL A 243 4.98 15.77 22.72
N ARG A 244 4.90 17.10 22.81
CA ARG A 244 6.02 17.95 23.24
C ARG A 244 6.54 17.54 24.61
N TYR A 245 5.65 17.35 25.57
CA TYR A 245 5.98 16.85 26.90
C TYR A 245 6.75 15.52 26.87
N ILE A 246 6.31 14.57 26.04
CA ILE A 246 6.99 13.27 25.90
C ILE A 246 8.42 13.45 25.37
N TYR A 247 8.61 14.29 24.34
CA TYR A 247 9.93 14.54 23.74
C TYR A 247 10.85 15.30 24.70
N ASP A 248 10.35 16.38 25.32
CA ASP A 248 11.12 17.20 26.27
C ASP A 248 11.56 16.37 27.47
N SER A 249 10.64 15.61 28.08
CA SER A 249 10.95 14.75 29.22
C SER A 249 12.00 13.69 28.88
N PHE A 250 11.95 13.14 27.67
CA PHE A 250 12.93 12.16 27.21
C PHE A 250 14.31 12.80 26.96
N LEU A 251 14.35 13.98 26.35
CA LEU A 251 15.59 14.74 26.13
C LEU A 251 16.23 15.22 27.44
N GLU A 252 15.43 15.49 28.47
CA GLU A 252 15.87 15.75 29.85
C GLU A 252 16.42 14.48 30.56
N GLY A 253 16.30 13.31 29.95
CA GLY A 253 16.90 12.06 30.41
C GLY A 253 15.94 11.09 31.11
N ALA A 254 14.63 11.34 31.10
CA ALA A 254 13.65 10.42 31.67
C ALA A 254 13.55 9.12 30.88
N SER A 255 13.35 8.01 31.60
CA SER A 255 13.13 6.72 30.95
C SER A 255 11.73 6.67 30.31
N PRO A 256 11.53 5.91 29.20
CA PRO A 256 10.21 5.72 28.62
C PRO A 256 9.16 5.15 29.60
N GLN A 257 9.61 4.42 30.62
CA GLN A 257 8.73 3.91 31.68
C GLN A 257 8.29 5.04 32.62
N ALA A 258 9.23 5.86 33.09
CA ALA A 258 8.92 7.01 33.97
C ALA A 258 7.94 8.00 33.30
N ILE A 259 8.11 8.24 31.99
CA ILE A 259 7.18 9.08 31.21
C ILE A 259 5.79 8.44 31.15
N ALA A 260 5.70 7.12 30.94
CA ALA A 260 4.44 6.40 30.93
C ALA A 260 3.73 6.45 32.30
N ASP A 261 4.46 6.26 33.38
CA ASP A 261 3.92 6.31 34.74
C ASP A 261 3.40 7.72 35.06
N SER A 262 4.16 8.76 34.71
CA SER A 262 3.76 10.16 34.86
C SER A 262 2.47 10.50 34.11
N LEU A 263 2.34 10.09 32.84
CA LEU A 263 1.12 10.32 32.05
C LEU A 263 -0.09 9.55 32.61
N THR A 264 0.15 8.37 33.18
CA THR A 264 -0.89 7.56 33.82
C THR A 264 -1.37 8.21 35.12
N GLU A 265 -0.45 8.71 35.95
CA GLU A 265 -0.76 9.45 37.19
C GLU A 265 -1.55 10.74 36.90
N GLN A 266 -1.22 11.43 35.81
CA GLN A 266 -1.96 12.60 35.34
C GLN A 266 -3.33 12.25 34.73
N LYS A 267 -3.72 10.97 34.68
CA LYS A 267 -4.98 10.46 34.12
C LYS A 267 -5.18 10.80 32.64
N ILE A 268 -4.09 11.02 31.91
CA ILE A 268 -4.12 11.27 30.47
C ILE A 268 -4.31 9.92 29.77
N ARG A 269 -5.26 9.84 28.83
CA ARG A 269 -5.53 8.60 28.08
C ARG A 269 -4.48 8.38 26.99
N SER A 270 -4.05 7.14 26.83
CA SER A 270 -3.17 6.75 25.71
C SER A 270 -3.85 6.94 24.34
N PRO A 271 -3.10 6.92 23.22
CA PRO A 271 -3.66 7.08 21.87
C PRO A 271 -4.80 6.11 21.54
N LYS A 272 -4.74 4.88 22.09
CA LYS A 272 -5.79 3.85 21.93
C LYS A 272 -6.95 3.97 22.93
N GLY A 273 -6.94 4.99 23.78
CA GLY A 273 -7.95 5.22 24.82
C GLY A 273 -7.74 4.45 26.12
N MET A 274 -6.63 3.71 26.26
CA MET A 274 -6.30 3.00 27.50
C MET A 274 -5.99 3.98 28.63
N GLU A 275 -6.39 3.57 29.83
CA GLU A 275 -6.16 4.27 31.11
C GLU A 275 -4.68 4.32 31.50
N CYS A 276 -3.97 3.21 31.32
CA CYS A 276 -2.55 3.11 31.65
C CYS A 276 -1.68 3.20 30.40
N TRP A 277 -0.65 4.03 30.47
CA TRP A 277 0.39 4.09 29.45
C TRP A 277 1.40 2.96 29.64
N LYS A 278 1.98 2.51 28.51
CA LYS A 278 3.04 1.50 28.50
C LYS A 278 4.29 2.11 27.89
N SER A 279 5.47 1.74 28.39
CA SER A 279 6.76 2.19 27.84
C SER A 279 6.91 1.93 26.34
N GLY A 280 6.36 0.81 25.83
CA GLY A 280 6.33 0.52 24.39
C GLY A 280 5.56 1.55 23.56
N THR A 281 4.48 2.13 24.11
CA THR A 281 3.73 3.21 23.45
C THR A 281 4.56 4.48 23.37
N ILE A 282 5.26 4.84 24.46
CA ILE A 282 6.18 6.00 24.48
C ILE A 282 7.30 5.83 23.47
N ARG A 283 7.96 4.66 23.44
CA ARG A 283 8.99 4.35 22.44
C ARG A 283 8.45 4.44 21.02
N SER A 284 7.22 3.98 20.77
CA SER A 284 6.58 4.11 19.45
C SER A 284 6.29 5.56 19.06
N ILE A 285 6.05 6.46 20.02
CA ILE A 285 5.84 7.89 19.76
C ILE A 285 7.18 8.58 19.48
N LEU A 286 8.20 8.31 20.31
CA LEU A 286 9.54 8.89 20.15
C LEU A 286 10.21 8.46 18.84
N SER A 287 9.96 7.24 18.35
CA SER A 287 10.54 6.71 17.10
C SER A 287 9.74 7.03 15.83
N ASN A 288 8.58 7.66 15.94
CA ASN A 288 7.69 7.91 14.80
C ASN A 288 8.12 9.18 14.05
N GLU A 289 8.52 9.01 12.79
CA GLU A 289 8.96 10.10 11.91
C GLU A 289 7.89 11.17 11.67
N LYS A 290 6.62 10.83 11.88
CA LYS A 290 5.51 11.77 11.69
C LYS A 290 5.56 12.97 12.63
N TYR A 291 6.28 12.91 13.73
CA TYR A 291 6.34 14.04 14.67
C TYR A 291 7.29 15.16 14.21
N CYS A 292 8.28 14.86 13.38
CA CYS A 292 9.16 15.86 12.75
C CYS A 292 8.66 16.35 11.39
N GLY A 293 7.45 15.93 10.98
CA GLY A 293 6.84 16.31 9.69
C GLY A 293 7.16 15.35 8.54
N ASP A 294 7.87 14.25 8.82
CA ASP A 294 8.27 13.28 7.79
C ASP A 294 7.29 12.09 7.72
N VAL A 295 7.32 11.35 6.62
CA VAL A 295 6.51 10.13 6.49
C VAL A 295 7.23 9.07 5.70
N LEU A 296 7.28 7.85 6.23
CA LEU A 296 7.77 6.68 5.52
C LEU A 296 6.60 5.81 5.07
N TYR A 297 6.37 5.76 3.75
CA TYR A 297 5.33 4.95 3.13
C TYR A 297 5.79 3.52 2.81
N GLN A 298 4.83 2.65 2.56
CA GLN A 298 5.05 1.23 2.23
C GLN A 298 5.80 0.41 3.31
N LYS A 299 5.62 0.75 4.59
CA LYS A 299 6.10 -0.07 5.73
C LYS A 299 5.50 -1.47 5.77
N THR A 300 4.33 -1.63 5.15
CA THR A 300 3.56 -2.89 5.08
C THR A 300 2.91 -3.03 3.72
N TYR A 301 2.62 -4.24 3.29
CA TYR A 301 1.89 -4.52 2.06
C TYR A 301 1.02 -5.77 2.18
N SER A 302 -0.02 -5.88 1.35
CA SER A 302 -0.83 -7.10 1.26
C SER A 302 -0.16 -8.10 0.32
N LYS A 303 0.30 -9.23 0.88
CA LYS A 303 1.02 -10.28 0.14
C LYS A 303 0.14 -10.92 -0.93
N ASP A 304 -1.11 -11.16 -0.57
CA ASP A 304 -2.09 -11.88 -1.37
C ASP A 304 -3.39 -11.06 -1.45
N TYR A 305 -4.07 -11.11 -2.60
CA TYR A 305 -5.33 -10.40 -2.83
C TYR A 305 -6.55 -11.18 -2.34
N LEU A 306 -6.49 -12.52 -2.15
CA LEU A 306 -7.61 -13.27 -1.59
C LEU A 306 -7.67 -13.11 -0.08
N SER A 307 -6.55 -13.39 0.61
CA SER A 307 -6.52 -13.33 2.08
C SER A 307 -6.46 -11.90 2.64
N HIS A 308 -6.15 -10.90 1.78
CA HIS A 308 -5.89 -9.50 2.16
C HIS A 308 -4.90 -9.33 3.32
N LYS A 309 -4.09 -10.36 3.62
CA LYS A 309 -3.22 -10.39 4.78
C LYS A 309 -2.09 -9.37 4.61
N THR A 310 -2.04 -8.43 5.54
CA THR A 310 -1.02 -7.37 5.57
C THR A 310 0.22 -7.87 6.31
N ILE A 311 1.38 -7.77 5.66
CA ILE A 311 2.68 -8.14 6.23
C ILE A 311 3.63 -6.95 6.21
N LYS A 312 4.66 -6.98 7.07
CA LYS A 312 5.71 -5.96 7.09
C LYS A 312 6.56 -6.06 5.83
N ASN A 313 6.88 -4.91 5.24
CA ASN A 313 7.77 -4.82 4.09
C ASN A 313 9.23 -4.88 4.59
N ARG A 314 9.86 -6.04 4.43
CA ARG A 314 11.27 -6.31 4.76
C ARG A 314 12.03 -6.47 3.45
N ASP A 315 12.24 -5.36 2.73
CA ASP A 315 12.94 -5.30 1.45
C ASP A 315 12.31 -6.15 0.34
N VAL A 316 10.98 -6.11 0.22
CA VAL A 316 10.28 -6.75 -0.91
C VAL A 316 9.81 -5.71 -1.93
N LEU A 317 9.34 -4.57 -1.45
CA LEU A 317 8.82 -3.48 -2.27
C LEU A 317 9.55 -2.17 -1.94
N PRO A 318 9.65 -1.23 -2.88
CA PRO A 318 10.24 0.07 -2.61
C PRO A 318 9.49 0.81 -1.50
N GLN A 319 10.24 1.52 -0.66
CA GLN A 319 9.68 2.44 0.34
C GLN A 319 10.00 3.88 -0.04
N TRP A 320 9.11 4.80 0.32
CA TRP A 320 9.25 6.23 0.01
C TRP A 320 9.28 7.02 1.31
N HIS A 321 10.41 7.65 1.58
CA HIS A 321 10.57 8.58 2.70
C HIS A 321 10.39 10.01 2.19
N TRP A 322 9.34 10.69 2.64
CA TRP A 322 9.04 12.07 2.30
C TRP A 322 9.37 12.99 3.47
N GLU A 323 10.19 14.00 3.21
CA GLU A 323 10.51 15.04 4.19
C GLU A 323 9.48 16.18 4.15
N ASN A 324 9.14 16.74 5.32
CA ASN A 324 8.22 17.88 5.47
C ASN A 324 6.87 17.67 4.74
N ASN A 325 6.30 16.47 4.86
CA ASN A 325 5.04 16.09 4.24
C ASN A 325 3.84 16.84 4.85
N HIS A 326 3.86 17.06 6.16
CA HIS A 326 2.81 17.70 6.95
C HIS A 326 3.41 18.56 8.07
N PRO A 327 2.62 19.43 8.73
CA PRO A 327 3.13 20.30 9.78
C PRO A 327 3.79 19.49 10.90
N ALA A 328 5.02 19.86 11.28
CA ALA A 328 5.76 19.18 12.34
C ALA A 328 5.30 19.66 13.74
N ILE A 329 5.18 18.73 14.69
CA ILE A 329 4.95 19.06 16.11
C ILE A 329 6.27 19.32 16.82
N ILE A 330 7.30 18.54 16.48
CA ILE A 330 8.64 18.58 17.07
C ILE A 330 9.64 19.06 16.02
N LYS A 331 10.60 19.89 16.44
CA LYS A 331 11.67 20.36 15.56
C LYS A 331 12.55 19.18 15.11
N ARG A 332 13.02 19.23 13.86
CA ARG A 332 13.87 18.17 13.29
C ARG A 332 15.12 17.89 14.13
N GLU A 333 15.73 18.93 14.69
CA GLU A 333 16.90 18.83 15.56
C GLU A 333 16.62 18.00 16.82
N ASP A 334 15.50 18.25 17.49
CA ASP A 334 15.13 17.57 18.73
C ASP A 334 14.71 16.12 18.46
N TRP A 335 14.06 15.88 17.32
CA TRP A 335 13.79 14.52 16.84
C TRP A 335 15.08 13.75 16.55
N ASN A 336 16.07 14.36 15.88
CA ASN A 336 17.36 13.74 15.60
C ASN A 336 18.13 13.41 16.89
N LYS A 337 18.16 14.34 17.86
CA LYS A 337 18.74 14.09 19.21
C LYS A 337 18.04 12.91 19.89
N THR A 338 16.72 12.86 19.82
CA THR A 338 15.90 11.77 20.37
C THR A 338 16.25 10.43 19.73
N GLN A 339 16.36 10.34 18.40
CA GLN A 339 16.75 9.11 17.72
C GLN A 339 18.16 8.64 18.12
N LYS A 340 19.10 9.58 18.26
CA LYS A 340 20.46 9.26 18.73
C LYS A 340 20.46 8.70 20.15
N LEU A 341 19.70 9.29 21.06
CA LEU A 341 19.56 8.76 22.43
C LEU A 341 18.88 7.38 22.45
N LEU A 342 17.87 7.17 21.59
CA LEU A 342 17.19 5.88 21.42
C LEU A 342 18.12 4.78 20.88
N SER A 343 19.02 5.11 19.95
CA SER A 343 19.97 4.13 19.39
C SER A 343 21.09 3.80 20.36
N GLU A 344 21.56 4.77 21.15
CA GLU A 344 22.64 4.58 22.11
C GLU A 344 22.22 3.80 23.36
N GLY A 345 20.92 3.61 23.62
CA GLY A 345 20.47 2.93 24.84
C GLY A 345 20.57 3.79 26.11
N ARG A 346 20.99 5.06 25.98
CA ARG A 346 21.44 5.90 27.10
C ARG A 346 20.30 6.74 27.69
N TRP A 347 19.36 6.08 28.35
CA TRP A 347 18.29 6.72 29.14
C TRP A 347 18.30 6.15 30.57
N ASN A 348 19.19 6.64 31.43
CA ASN A 348 19.13 6.35 32.88
C ASN A 348 20.15 7.19 33.68
N ARG A 349 20.53 8.35 33.17
CA ARG A 349 21.56 9.17 33.81
C ARG A 349 20.89 10.20 34.71
N LYS A 350 20.96 9.92 36.01
CA LYS A 350 20.58 10.75 37.18
C LYS A 350 19.12 10.57 37.62
N LYS A 351 18.91 10.86 38.92
CA LYS A 351 17.63 10.81 39.65
C LYS A 351 16.47 11.28 38.76
N PRO A 352 15.26 10.70 38.89
CA PRO A 352 14.09 11.22 38.19
C PRO A 352 14.09 12.74 38.40
N PRO A 353 13.96 13.55 37.32
CA PRO A 353 13.74 14.98 37.48
C PRO A 353 12.65 15.15 38.54
N LYS A 354 12.84 16.10 39.48
CA LYS A 354 11.86 16.42 40.54
C LYS A 354 10.47 16.22 39.96
N ALA A 355 9.66 15.36 40.61
CA ALA A 355 8.31 14.98 40.19
C ALA A 355 7.70 16.08 39.32
N PHE A 356 7.70 15.82 38.01
CA PHE A 356 7.45 16.84 36.99
C PHE A 356 6.27 17.69 37.43
N GLU A 357 6.48 18.98 37.67
CA GLU A 357 5.39 19.90 37.98
C GLU A 357 4.32 19.69 36.90
N LYS A 358 3.07 19.49 37.30
CA LYS A 358 1.96 19.27 36.36
C LYS A 358 1.90 20.47 35.40
N LYS A 359 2.52 20.35 34.22
CA LYS A 359 2.63 21.45 33.25
C LYS A 359 1.27 21.75 32.59
N PHE A 360 0.35 20.79 32.57
CA PHE A 360 -0.99 20.94 32.01
C PHE A 360 -1.91 19.82 32.50
N VAL A 361 -3.23 20.01 32.42
CA VAL A 361 -4.22 18.95 32.62
C VAL A 361 -5.03 18.81 31.34
N VAL A 362 -5.09 17.61 30.75
CA VAL A 362 -5.88 17.37 29.54
C VAL A 362 -7.11 16.54 29.86
N ALA A 363 -8.28 17.05 29.49
CA ALA A 363 -9.52 16.28 29.52
C ALA A 363 -9.95 15.84 28.13
N LYS A 364 -10.46 14.61 28.01
CA LYS A 364 -10.99 14.05 26.75
C LYS A 364 -12.50 13.88 26.84
N VAL A 365 -13.22 14.48 25.91
CA VAL A 365 -14.66 14.33 25.74
C VAL A 365 -14.91 13.42 24.54
N LYS A 366 -15.64 12.31 24.76
CA LYS A 366 -15.73 11.20 23.80
C LYS A 366 -16.83 11.38 22.74
N SER A 367 -17.89 12.12 23.04
CA SER A 367 -19.11 12.23 22.25
C SER A 367 -19.73 13.62 22.37
N GLY A 368 -20.67 13.94 21.47
CA GLY A 368 -21.35 15.23 21.38
C GLY A 368 -20.61 16.29 20.54
N VAL A 369 -21.21 17.47 20.46
CA VAL A 369 -20.74 18.60 19.64
C VAL A 369 -19.35 19.09 20.10
N LEU A 370 -19.09 19.06 21.40
CA LEU A 370 -17.82 19.44 22.01
C LEU A 370 -16.86 18.24 22.22
N ARG A 371 -16.96 17.19 21.39
CA ARG A 371 -16.01 16.07 21.44
C ARG A 371 -14.60 16.54 21.08
N GLY A 372 -13.60 16.12 21.85
CA GLY A 372 -12.22 16.57 21.66
C GLY A 372 -11.36 16.49 22.91
N TYR A 373 -10.20 17.13 22.85
CA TYR A 373 -9.30 17.29 23.99
C TYR A 373 -9.27 18.75 24.41
N PHE A 374 -9.31 18.98 25.72
CA PHE A 374 -9.30 20.30 26.33
C PHE A 374 -8.08 20.43 27.22
N LEU A 375 -7.30 21.49 27.02
CA LEU A 375 -6.28 21.93 27.98
C LEU A 375 -7.00 22.66 29.11
N LEU A 376 -6.95 22.09 30.31
CA LEU A 376 -7.46 22.67 31.54
C LEU A 376 -6.31 23.36 32.27
N ASP A 377 -6.62 24.51 32.84
CA ASP A 377 -5.67 25.28 33.62
C ASP A 377 -5.17 24.46 34.83
N THR A 378 -3.87 24.51 35.04
CA THR A 378 -3.19 23.86 36.17
C THR A 378 -3.63 24.44 37.52
N ALA A 379 -4.04 25.72 37.55
CA ALA A 379 -4.53 26.42 38.74
C ALA A 379 -5.92 25.95 39.18
N TRP A 380 -6.71 25.31 38.31
CA TRP A 380 -8.05 24.86 38.67
C TRP A 380 -8.04 23.73 39.71
N THR A 381 -8.91 23.85 40.70
CA THR A 381 -9.21 22.84 41.70
C THR A 381 -9.89 21.61 41.05
N SER A 382 -9.91 20.49 41.79
CA SER A 382 -10.58 19.28 41.28
C SER A 382 -12.08 19.47 41.04
N ASP A 383 -12.72 20.38 41.77
CA ASP A 383 -14.17 20.60 41.67
C ASP A 383 -14.52 21.56 40.52
N GLU A 384 -13.71 22.60 40.28
CA GLU A 384 -13.84 23.45 39.09
C GLU A 384 -13.69 22.64 37.80
N ARG A 385 -12.72 21.72 37.76
CA ARG A 385 -12.55 20.82 36.62
C ARG A 385 -13.75 19.89 36.42
N LYS A 386 -14.36 19.39 37.50
CA LYS A 386 -15.59 18.58 37.41
C LYS A 386 -16.77 19.41 36.92
N GLN A 387 -16.92 20.64 37.40
CA GLN A 387 -17.97 21.55 36.95
C GLN A 387 -17.85 21.82 35.44
N PHE A 388 -16.65 22.14 34.95
CA PHE A 388 -16.40 22.30 33.51
C PHE A 388 -16.79 21.06 32.69
N LEU A 389 -16.41 19.86 33.15
CA LEU A 389 -16.77 18.62 32.45
C LEU A 389 -18.27 18.33 32.49
N ASN A 390 -18.97 18.69 33.58
CA ASN A 390 -20.41 18.56 33.68
C ASN A 390 -21.13 19.55 32.74
N ILE A 391 -20.62 20.78 32.60
CA ILE A 391 -21.13 21.75 31.62
C ILE A 391 -21.00 21.20 30.20
N ILE A 392 -19.84 20.64 29.83
CA ILE A 392 -19.65 20.04 28.50
C ILE A 392 -20.61 18.87 28.27
N LYS A 393 -20.79 17.99 29.27
CA LYS A 393 -21.75 16.88 29.17
C LYS A 393 -23.18 17.39 28.95
N SER A 394 -23.61 18.38 29.71
CA SER A 394 -24.94 18.98 29.56
C SER A 394 -25.15 19.58 28.18
N ILE A 395 -24.18 20.29 27.62
CA ILE A 395 -24.27 20.84 26.26
C ILE A 395 -24.39 19.71 25.23
N ASN A 396 -23.61 18.65 25.39
CA ASN A 396 -23.65 17.50 24.48
C ASN A 396 -24.97 16.70 24.55
N GLU A 397 -25.65 16.70 25.69
CA GLU A 397 -26.95 16.04 25.89
C GLU A 397 -28.12 16.89 25.34
N MET A 398 -27.99 18.23 25.29
CA MET A 398 -29.02 19.12 24.76
C MET A 398 -29.17 19.05 23.23
N ASP A 399 -28.13 18.61 22.50
CA ASP A 399 -28.14 18.46 21.04
C ASP A 399 -28.53 17.04 20.57
N GLU A 400 -28.83 16.11 21.48
CA GLU A 400 -29.36 14.76 21.16
C GLU A 400 -30.91 14.71 21.11
N ILE A 401 -31.60 15.84 21.34
CA ILE A 401 -33.06 16.04 21.23
C ILE A 401 -33.35 16.83 19.96
#